data_AF-A0A819MF65-F1
#
_entry.id   AF-A0A819MF65-F1
#
_cell.length_a   1.000
_cell.length_b   1.000
_cell.length_c   1.000
_cell.angle_alpha   90.00
_cell.angle_beta   90.00
_cell.angle_gamma   90.00
#
_symmetry.space_group_name_H-M   'P 1'
#
loop_
_entity.id
_entity.type
_entity.pdbx_description
1 polymer ?
#
loop_
_entity_poly.entity_id
_entity_poly.type
_entity_poly.pdbx_seq_one_letter_code
_entity_poly.pdbx_strand_id
1 'polypeptide(L)'
;MPKYQIPDVSFVKKLTSNEWASKVIPISNTKQQHPKNIKQLPPHEQKDSLCTPSDCFENVESSSDVMNINNNKNNNKKYFKVLLISVGVLLILGVLASVVMGIYALVYINKTTVASTTVTTSTTSTTTTFLPPQCYSYTIINDTTRLITAGSGYASDYGLFSTGTLVRFFGAGGTQIATFPPGGYHCTATYTGWYAGALPSFSNTVTGIMCYTPGSSSCTLYNTISVTNCGTFYVYNLIDPPNYSYIRYCTV
;
A
#
# COMPACT_ATOMS: atom_id res chain seq x y z
N MET A 1 24.31 -11.21 -19.51
CA MET A 1 23.79 -12.23 -18.57
C MET A 1 24.88 -13.24 -18.28
N PRO A 2 25.46 -13.30 -17.06
CA PRO A 2 26.25 -14.44 -16.64
C PRO A 2 25.36 -15.44 -15.90
N LYS A 3 25.37 -16.70 -16.35
CA LYS A 3 24.75 -17.83 -15.65
C LYS A 3 25.59 -18.11 -14.39
N TYR A 4 24.99 -18.02 -13.22
CA TYR A 4 25.65 -18.40 -11.97
C TYR A 4 25.33 -19.86 -11.63
N GLN A 5 26.37 -20.68 -11.48
CA GLN A 5 26.28 -22.08 -11.07
C GLN A 5 26.17 -22.19 -9.54
N ILE A 6 25.33 -23.12 -9.10
CA ILE A 6 25.06 -23.45 -7.69
C ILE A 6 26.28 -24.21 -7.12
N PRO A 7 26.88 -23.79 -5.99
CA PRO A 7 27.91 -24.59 -5.32
C PRO A 7 27.28 -25.77 -4.55
N ASP A 8 27.95 -26.91 -4.68
CA ASP A 8 27.67 -28.21 -4.07
C ASP A 8 27.70 -28.14 -2.52
N VAL A 9 26.59 -28.51 -1.88
CA VAL A 9 26.43 -28.60 -0.41
C VAL A 9 26.88 -29.97 0.09
N SER A 10 28.20 -30.19 0.06
CA SER A 10 28.83 -31.35 0.67
C SER A 10 30.04 -30.97 1.54
N PHE A 11 29.88 -29.96 2.40
CA PHE A 11 30.83 -29.74 3.49
C PHE A 11 30.20 -29.07 4.71
N VAL A 12 29.22 -29.75 5.32
CA VAL A 12 28.82 -29.44 6.71
C VAL A 12 28.96 -30.70 7.52
N LYS A 13 30.12 -30.88 8.16
CA LYS A 13 30.23 -31.75 9.33
C LYS A 13 31.24 -31.21 10.33
N LYS A 14 30.71 -31.00 11.54
CA LYS A 14 31.36 -30.91 12.85
C LYS A 14 32.34 -29.76 13.08
N LEU A 15 31.91 -28.78 13.87
CA LEU A 15 32.66 -28.40 15.08
C LEU A 15 31.66 -28.15 16.23
N THR A 16 31.89 -28.85 17.33
CA THR A 16 31.14 -28.81 18.59
C THR A 16 31.59 -27.64 19.45
N SER A 17 30.74 -27.31 20.42
CA SER A 17 30.97 -26.31 21.48
C SER A 17 32.34 -26.46 22.15
N ASN A 18 32.86 -25.31 22.60
CA ASN A 18 33.97 -25.10 23.55
C ASN A 18 35.28 -24.63 22.89
N GLU A 19 35.37 -23.34 22.55
CA GLU A 19 36.64 -22.58 22.46
C GLU A 19 36.39 -21.05 22.35
N TRP A 20 35.57 -20.50 23.25
CA TRP A 20 35.41 -19.04 23.40
C TRP A 20 36.25 -18.52 24.57
N ALA A 21 37.56 -18.56 24.42
CA ALA A 21 38.49 -17.77 25.22
C ALA A 21 39.86 -17.76 24.55
N SER A 22 40.07 -16.81 23.63
CA SER A 22 41.37 -16.18 23.32
C SER A 22 41.31 -15.44 21.97
N LYS A 23 40.77 -14.23 21.98
CA LYS A 23 41.16 -13.12 21.10
C LYS A 23 40.34 -11.87 21.44
N VAL A 24 40.66 -11.27 22.58
CA VAL A 24 40.36 -9.87 22.86
C VAL A 24 41.69 -9.22 23.21
N ILE A 25 42.25 -8.44 22.29
CA ILE A 25 43.31 -7.46 22.54
C ILE A 25 42.97 -6.22 21.68
N PRO A 26 43.41 -5.01 22.05
CA PRO A 26 42.53 -3.89 22.39
C PRO A 26 42.51 -2.84 21.27
N ILE A 27 41.48 -1.99 21.27
CA ILE A 27 41.47 -0.78 20.43
C ILE A 27 42.42 0.23 21.10
N SER A 28 43.67 0.28 20.63
CA SER A 28 44.60 1.37 20.94
C SER A 28 44.75 2.29 19.72
N ASN A 29 44.37 3.55 19.95
CA ASN A 29 44.79 4.79 19.30
C ASN A 29 45.60 4.68 17.99
N THR A 30 44.94 4.90 16.86
CA THR A 30 45.59 5.42 15.65
C THR A 30 45.10 6.83 15.36
N LYS A 31 46.00 7.79 15.57
CA LYS A 31 45.92 9.16 15.08
C LYS A 31 45.65 9.12 13.57
N GLN A 32 44.53 9.65 13.12
CA GLN A 32 44.35 9.97 11.71
C GLN A 32 45.25 11.15 11.37
N GLN A 33 46.31 10.86 10.61
CA GLN A 33 47.11 11.85 9.92
C GLN A 33 46.31 12.43 8.75
N HIS A 34 46.29 13.75 8.72
CA HIS A 34 45.79 14.62 7.66
C HIS A 34 46.56 14.35 6.34
N PRO A 35 45.89 14.06 5.21
CA PRO A 35 46.53 14.20 3.90
C PRO A 35 46.49 15.67 3.47
N LYS A 36 47.65 16.34 3.53
CA LYS A 36 47.93 17.59 2.82
C LYS A 36 48.38 17.24 1.40
N ASN A 37 47.60 17.65 0.39
CA ASN A 37 48.05 18.16 -0.91
C ASN A 37 46.91 18.08 -1.95
N ILE A 38 46.15 19.16 -2.09
CA ILE A 38 45.45 19.47 -3.35
C ILE A 38 45.88 20.89 -3.72
N LYS A 39 46.43 21.02 -4.92
CA LYS A 39 46.94 22.27 -5.50
C LYS A 39 45.80 23.29 -5.61
N GLN A 40 46.06 24.50 -5.13
CA GLN A 40 45.19 25.67 -5.28
C GLN A 40 45.12 26.10 -6.77
N LEU A 41 43.90 26.22 -7.30
CA LEU A 41 43.60 27.00 -8.51
C LEU A 41 43.14 28.43 -8.10
N PRO A 42 43.36 29.45 -8.95
CA PRO A 42 43.15 30.85 -8.60
C PRO A 42 41.66 31.25 -8.45
N PRO A 43 41.37 32.38 -7.76
CA PRO A 43 40.03 32.72 -7.30
C PRO A 43 39.18 33.31 -8.44
N HIS A 44 37.99 32.74 -8.63
CA HIS A 44 36.93 33.37 -9.40
C HIS A 44 36.26 34.48 -8.58
N GLU A 45 36.23 35.64 -9.19
CA GLU A 45 35.69 36.92 -8.76
C GLU A 45 34.20 36.81 -8.42
N GLN A 46 33.85 37.07 -7.16
CA GLN A 46 32.49 37.18 -6.67
C GLN A 46 32.09 38.66 -6.79
N LYS A 47 31.20 38.97 -7.74
CA LYS A 47 30.64 40.31 -7.90
C LYS A 47 29.25 40.32 -7.29
N ASP A 48 29.14 41.02 -6.16
CA ASP A 48 27.88 41.36 -5.51
C ASP A 48 27.01 42.19 -6.46
N SER A 49 25.82 41.69 -6.78
CA SER A 49 24.76 42.47 -7.42
C SER A 49 23.49 42.32 -6.58
N LEU A 50 23.28 43.32 -5.73
CA LEU A 50 21.98 43.66 -5.14
C LEU A 50 20.95 43.79 -6.27
N CYS A 51 19.89 42.97 -6.26
CA CYS A 51 18.68 43.28 -7.02
C CYS A 51 17.79 44.20 -6.17
N THR A 52 17.47 45.37 -6.71
CA THR A 52 16.43 46.29 -6.19
C THR A 52 15.05 45.92 -6.77
N PRO A 53 13.95 46.14 -6.04
CA PRO A 53 12.62 45.74 -6.46
C PRO A 53 11.91 46.87 -7.23
N SER A 54 12.03 46.88 -8.56
CA SER A 54 11.17 47.69 -9.43
C SER A 54 11.35 47.31 -10.90
N ASP A 55 10.87 46.14 -11.35
CA ASP A 55 10.67 45.82 -12.78
C ASP A 55 9.88 44.50 -12.99
N CYS A 56 8.70 44.37 -12.36
CA CYS A 56 7.76 43.30 -12.68
C CYS A 56 6.34 43.85 -12.78
N PHE A 57 6.01 44.62 -13.82
CA PHE A 57 4.63 44.78 -14.31
C PHE A 57 4.62 45.23 -15.78
N GLU A 58 3.56 44.81 -16.49
CA GLU A 58 3.21 45.03 -17.91
C GLU A 58 3.84 43.99 -18.87
N ASN A 59 3.07 43.16 -19.60
CA ASN A 59 1.88 43.47 -20.38
C ASN A 59 0.98 42.23 -20.58
N VAL A 60 -0.34 42.39 -20.43
CA VAL A 60 -1.37 41.51 -21.02
C VAL A 60 -2.19 42.38 -21.96
N GLU A 61 -1.92 42.28 -23.27
CA GLU A 61 -2.71 42.95 -24.30
C GLU A 61 -4.05 42.22 -24.50
N SER A 62 -5.14 42.96 -24.24
CA SER A 62 -6.51 42.61 -24.55
C SER A 62 -6.84 43.14 -25.95
N SER A 63 -7.13 42.24 -26.90
CA SER A 63 -7.64 42.61 -28.22
C SER A 63 -9.16 42.79 -28.17
N SER A 64 -9.62 43.98 -28.54
CA SER A 64 -11.03 44.34 -28.68
C SER A 64 -11.40 44.51 -30.16
N ASP A 65 -12.10 43.54 -30.74
CA ASP A 65 -12.75 43.69 -32.05
C ASP A 65 -14.26 43.87 -31.87
N VAL A 66 -14.75 45.07 -32.19
CA VAL A 66 -16.16 45.44 -32.26
C VAL A 66 -16.70 45.07 -33.64
N MET A 67 -17.52 44.01 -33.75
CA MET A 67 -18.30 43.73 -34.96
C MET A 67 -19.69 44.39 -34.92
N ASN A 68 -19.90 45.32 -35.85
CA ASN A 68 -21.17 45.95 -36.19
C ASN A 68 -22.04 44.99 -37.03
N ILE A 69 -23.23 44.60 -36.53
CA ILE A 69 -24.19 43.77 -37.27
C ILE A 69 -25.49 44.55 -37.41
N ASN A 70 -25.71 45.14 -38.59
CA ASN A 70 -27.04 45.56 -39.00
C ASN A 70 -27.29 45.16 -40.45
N ASN A 71 -27.56 43.86 -40.64
CA ASN A 71 -28.15 43.33 -41.86
C ASN A 71 -28.84 41.99 -41.55
N ASN A 72 -30.03 41.97 -40.94
CA ASN A 72 -31.02 40.92 -41.20
C ASN A 72 -32.38 41.08 -40.50
N LYS A 73 -33.35 41.74 -41.13
CA LYS A 73 -34.76 41.63 -40.70
C LYS A 73 -35.49 40.42 -41.30
N ASN A 74 -34.95 39.77 -42.35
CA ASN A 74 -35.60 38.61 -42.99
C ASN A 74 -35.11 37.25 -42.47
N ASN A 75 -33.89 37.14 -41.93
CA ASN A 75 -33.45 35.88 -41.32
C ASN A 75 -34.08 35.61 -39.95
N ASN A 76 -34.56 36.63 -39.23
CA ASN A 76 -35.19 36.45 -37.92
C ASN A 76 -36.46 35.60 -37.96
N LYS A 77 -37.26 35.66 -39.04
CA LYS A 77 -38.43 34.77 -39.21
C LYS A 77 -38.03 33.31 -39.49
N LYS A 78 -36.92 33.09 -40.22
CA LYS A 78 -36.39 31.76 -40.51
C LYS A 78 -35.80 31.14 -39.24
N TYR A 79 -34.99 31.91 -38.49
CA TYR A 79 -34.45 31.48 -37.21
C TYR A 79 -35.52 31.27 -36.15
N PHE A 80 -36.59 32.08 -36.13
CA PHE A 80 -37.71 31.88 -35.19
C PHE A 80 -38.45 30.55 -35.46
N LYS A 81 -38.68 30.19 -36.72
CA LYS A 81 -39.25 28.87 -37.07
C LYS A 81 -38.31 27.72 -36.69
N VAL A 82 -37.01 27.87 -36.95
CA VAL A 82 -35.99 26.87 -36.58
C VAL A 82 -35.88 26.72 -35.05
N LEU A 83 -35.99 27.83 -34.30
CA LEU A 83 -35.97 27.84 -32.84
C LEU A 83 -37.22 27.18 -32.24
N LEU A 84 -38.40 27.42 -32.80
CA LEU A 84 -39.62 26.74 -32.36
C LEU A 84 -39.57 25.23 -32.61
N ILE A 85 -38.99 24.81 -33.74
CA ILE A 85 -38.79 23.39 -34.05
C ILE A 85 -37.77 22.77 -33.10
N SER A 86 -36.65 23.45 -32.82
CA SER A 86 -35.62 22.91 -31.92
C SER A 86 -36.10 22.82 -30.46
N VAL A 87 -36.83 23.82 -29.97
CA VAL A 87 -37.47 23.80 -28.64
C VAL A 87 -38.54 22.71 -28.58
N GLY A 88 -39.34 22.54 -29.64
CA GLY A 88 -40.31 21.45 -29.74
C GLY A 88 -39.66 20.07 -29.69
N VAL A 89 -38.57 19.87 -30.43
CA VAL A 89 -37.80 18.60 -30.41
C VAL A 89 -37.19 18.35 -29.03
N LEU A 90 -36.65 19.36 -28.35
CA LEU A 90 -36.10 19.22 -27.00
C LEU A 90 -37.17 18.87 -25.96
N LEU A 91 -38.36 19.48 -26.04
CA LEU A 91 -39.49 19.15 -25.18
C LEU A 91 -39.98 17.71 -25.43
N ILE A 92 -40.09 17.29 -26.69
CA ILE A 92 -40.49 15.93 -27.06
C ILE A 92 -39.45 14.91 -26.56
N LEU A 93 -38.16 15.17 -26.73
CA LEU A 93 -37.09 14.31 -26.23
C LEU A 93 -37.07 14.23 -24.69
N GLY A 94 -37.31 15.35 -23.99
CA GLY A 94 -37.40 15.38 -22.53
C GLY A 94 -38.60 14.59 -21.98
N VAL A 95 -39.76 14.69 -22.63
CA VAL A 95 -40.96 13.90 -22.27
C VAL A 95 -40.72 12.42 -22.56
N LEU A 96 -40.12 12.07 -23.70
CA LEU A 96 -39.75 10.69 -24.03
C LEU A 96 -38.77 10.11 -23.01
N ALA A 97 -37.72 10.85 -22.62
CA ALA A 97 -36.77 10.41 -21.60
C ALA A 97 -37.45 10.19 -20.23
N SER A 98 -38.39 11.07 -19.85
CA SER A 98 -39.14 10.96 -18.60
C SER A 98 -40.07 9.74 -18.59
N VAL A 99 -40.75 9.46 -19.72
CA VAL A 99 -41.61 8.28 -19.88
C VAL A 99 -40.76 6.99 -19.89
N VAL A 100 -39.62 6.98 -20.58
CA VAL A 100 -38.71 5.82 -20.62
C VAL A 100 -38.14 5.53 -19.24
N MET A 101 -37.70 6.55 -18.49
CA MET A 101 -37.23 6.37 -17.10
C MET A 101 -38.34 5.87 -16.17
N GLY A 102 -39.58 6.35 -16.34
CA GLY A 102 -40.74 5.86 -15.59
C GLY A 102 -41.07 4.40 -15.89
N ILE A 103 -41.04 3.99 -17.17
CA ILE A 103 -41.24 2.60 -17.58
C ILE A 103 -40.09 1.72 -17.06
N TYR A 104 -38.84 2.19 -17.12
CA TYR A 104 -37.67 1.47 -16.60
C TYR A 104 -37.77 1.24 -15.09
N ALA A 105 -38.25 2.23 -14.32
CA ALA A 105 -38.49 2.11 -12.89
C ALA A 105 -39.60 1.09 -12.57
N LEU A 106 -40.71 1.07 -13.33
CA LEU A 106 -41.78 0.08 -13.17
C LEU A 106 -41.29 -1.35 -13.46
N VAL A 107 -40.42 -1.54 -14.46
CA VAL A 107 -39.80 -2.83 -14.74
C VAL A 107 -38.83 -3.26 -13.64
N TYR A 108 -38.11 -2.31 -13.02
CA TYR A 108 -37.16 -2.60 -11.94
C TYR A 108 -37.85 -2.97 -10.61
N ILE A 109 -39.04 -2.41 -10.34
CA ILE A 109 -39.83 -2.74 -9.13
C ILE A 109 -40.43 -4.15 -9.20
N ASN A 110 -40.69 -4.70 -10.39
CA ASN A 110 -41.20 -6.07 -10.53
C ASN A 110 -40.14 -7.17 -10.41
N LYS A 111 -38.86 -6.82 -10.16
CA LYS A 111 -37.78 -7.79 -9.91
C LYS A 111 -37.44 -7.96 -8.43
N THR A 112 -38.34 -7.55 -7.52
CA THR A 112 -38.34 -8.05 -6.14
C THR A 112 -39.09 -9.38 -6.10
N THR A 113 -38.32 -10.45 -6.16
CA THR A 113 -38.70 -11.79 -5.73
C THR A 113 -39.50 -11.72 -4.44
N VAL A 114 -40.74 -12.21 -4.47
CA VAL A 114 -41.50 -12.54 -3.27
C VAL A 114 -40.74 -13.66 -2.57
N ALA A 115 -39.94 -13.29 -1.57
CA ALA A 115 -39.39 -14.25 -0.62
C ALA A 115 -40.59 -14.78 0.19
N SER A 116 -41.05 -15.97 -0.18
CA SER A 116 -42.01 -16.73 0.60
C SER A 116 -41.40 -16.97 1.97
N THR A 117 -41.97 -16.35 3.00
CA THR A 117 -41.57 -16.56 4.39
C THR A 117 -42.12 -17.90 4.84
N THR A 118 -41.40 -18.97 4.52
CA THR A 118 -41.57 -20.24 5.23
C THR A 118 -40.92 -20.04 6.59
N VAL A 119 -41.72 -20.06 7.65
CA VAL A 119 -41.24 -20.16 9.04
C VAL A 119 -40.65 -21.55 9.20
N THR A 120 -39.45 -21.73 8.67
CA THR A 120 -38.60 -22.87 8.97
C THR A 120 -37.98 -22.58 10.33
N THR A 121 -38.48 -23.25 11.36
CA THR A 121 -37.82 -23.38 12.64
C THR A 121 -36.39 -23.85 12.38
N SER A 122 -35.45 -22.92 12.36
CA SER A 122 -34.02 -23.18 12.25
C SER A 122 -33.59 -23.80 13.57
N THR A 123 -33.70 -25.12 13.66
CA THR A 123 -32.94 -25.91 14.62
C THR A 123 -31.49 -25.51 14.41
N THR A 124 -30.96 -24.69 15.31
CA THR A 124 -29.55 -24.33 15.33
C THR A 124 -28.79 -25.59 15.69
N SER A 125 -28.49 -26.40 14.67
CA SER A 125 -27.47 -27.42 14.75
C SER A 125 -26.16 -26.67 14.97
N THR A 126 -25.75 -26.56 16.23
CA THR A 126 -24.38 -26.17 16.57
C THR A 126 -23.45 -27.24 16.03
N THR A 127 -23.09 -27.13 14.76
CA THR A 127 -21.90 -27.78 14.22
C THR A 127 -20.74 -27.08 14.90
N THR A 128 -20.23 -27.68 15.97
CA THR A 128 -18.99 -27.25 16.62
C THR A 128 -17.88 -27.40 15.58
N THR A 129 -17.64 -26.34 14.83
CA THR A 129 -16.54 -26.27 13.87
C THR A 129 -15.24 -26.30 14.67
N PHE A 130 -14.53 -27.41 14.56
CA PHE A 130 -13.27 -27.59 15.25
C PHE A 130 -12.23 -26.63 14.66
N LEU A 131 -11.77 -25.67 15.46
CA LEU A 131 -10.72 -24.75 15.03
C LEU A 131 -9.37 -25.47 14.90
N PRO A 132 -8.50 -25.04 13.99
CA PRO A 132 -7.16 -25.59 13.87
C PRO A 132 -6.32 -25.44 15.16
N PRO A 133 -5.34 -26.33 15.44
CA PRO A 133 -4.55 -26.33 16.68
C PRO A 133 -3.87 -24.98 17.01
N GLN A 134 -3.39 -24.29 15.99
CA GLN A 134 -2.74 -22.98 16.10
C GLN A 134 -3.67 -21.88 16.64
N CYS A 135 -4.99 -22.10 16.68
CA CYS A 135 -5.95 -21.17 17.26
C CYS A 135 -6.03 -21.24 18.79
N TYR A 136 -5.36 -22.20 19.43
CA TYR A 136 -5.43 -22.40 20.88
C TYR A 136 -4.16 -21.95 21.63
N SER A 137 -3.00 -21.90 20.97
CA SER A 137 -1.74 -21.49 21.61
C SER A 137 -0.89 -20.66 20.65
N TYR A 138 -0.64 -19.41 21.01
CA TYR A 138 0.12 -18.42 20.25
C TYR A 138 0.59 -17.29 21.16
N THR A 139 1.61 -16.56 20.73
CA THR A 139 2.07 -15.34 21.39
C THR A 139 1.29 -14.13 20.87
N ILE A 140 0.91 -13.22 21.77
CA ILE A 140 0.27 -11.96 21.39
C ILE A 140 1.34 -10.88 21.18
N ILE A 141 1.24 -10.16 20.06
CA ILE A 141 1.98 -8.92 19.82
C ILE A 141 0.99 -7.76 19.76
N ASN A 142 1.19 -6.78 20.63
CA ASN A 142 0.43 -5.53 20.68
C ASN A 142 1.42 -4.36 20.69
N ASP A 143 2.11 -4.16 19.56
CA ASP A 143 3.14 -3.15 19.37
C ASP A 143 2.65 -2.11 18.37
N THR A 144 2.30 -0.92 18.85
CA THR A 144 1.80 0.21 18.03
C THR A 144 2.80 0.67 16.97
N THR A 145 4.09 0.40 17.16
CA THR A 145 5.13 0.76 16.20
C THR A 145 5.08 -0.10 14.93
N ARG A 146 4.31 -1.20 14.93
CA ARG A 146 4.14 -2.08 13.76
C ARG A 146 3.06 -1.60 12.80
N LEU A 147 2.19 -0.68 13.21
CA LEU A 147 1.15 -0.15 12.34
C LEU A 147 1.75 0.47 11.09
N ILE A 148 1.11 0.29 9.94
CA ILE A 148 1.51 0.97 8.69
C ILE A 148 1.43 2.50 8.81
N THR A 149 0.68 3.03 9.78
CA THR A 149 0.62 4.48 10.06
C THR A 149 1.79 4.97 10.90
N ALA A 150 2.56 4.08 11.52
CA ALA A 150 3.81 4.45 12.16
C ALA A 150 4.84 4.78 11.06
N GLY A 151 5.59 5.87 11.26
CA GLY A 151 6.55 6.38 10.29
C GLY A 151 7.81 5.53 10.16
N SER A 152 8.88 6.16 9.68
CA SER A 152 10.16 5.51 9.42
C SER A 152 10.94 5.18 10.70
N GLY A 153 11.90 4.26 10.60
CA GLY A 153 12.79 3.93 11.71
C GLY A 153 13.74 2.79 11.38
N TYR A 154 14.41 2.29 12.41
CA TYR A 154 15.43 1.23 12.32
C TYR A 154 15.04 -0.03 13.12
N ALA A 155 13.76 -0.23 13.38
CA ALA A 155 13.31 -1.45 14.03
C ALA A 155 13.42 -2.64 13.06
N SER A 156 13.71 -3.81 13.62
CA SER A 156 13.96 -5.04 12.87
C SER A 156 13.35 -6.23 13.59
N ASP A 157 12.79 -7.14 12.82
CA ASP A 157 12.25 -8.42 13.27
C ASP A 157 13.22 -9.58 13.08
N TYR A 158 14.42 -9.31 12.54
CA TYR A 158 15.46 -10.32 12.40
C TYR A 158 15.93 -10.84 13.77
N GLY A 159 15.90 -12.15 13.96
CA GLY A 159 16.29 -12.83 15.20
C GLY A 159 15.19 -12.89 16.25
N LEU A 160 13.96 -12.44 15.93
CA LEU A 160 12.81 -12.50 16.83
C LEU A 160 11.95 -13.75 16.64
N PHE A 161 12.03 -14.41 15.48
CA PHE A 161 11.10 -15.47 15.09
C PHE A 161 11.84 -16.71 14.61
N SER A 162 11.79 -17.78 15.39
CA SER A 162 12.24 -19.10 14.95
C SER A 162 11.13 -19.85 14.21
N THR A 163 11.48 -20.88 13.43
CA THR A 163 10.50 -21.74 12.78
C THR A 163 9.49 -22.30 13.78
N GLY A 164 8.20 -22.09 13.51
CA GLY A 164 7.11 -22.53 14.38
C GLY A 164 6.62 -21.46 15.36
N THR A 165 7.10 -20.22 15.28
CA THR A 165 6.63 -19.14 16.14
C THR A 165 5.23 -18.70 15.73
N LEU A 166 4.22 -19.12 16.50
CA LEU A 166 2.82 -18.75 16.31
C LEU A 166 2.51 -17.41 16.95
N VAL A 167 2.04 -16.46 16.17
CA VAL A 167 1.80 -15.07 16.57
C VAL A 167 0.39 -14.63 16.23
N ARG A 168 -0.25 -13.91 17.15
CA ARG A 168 -1.46 -13.13 16.90
C ARG A 168 -1.16 -11.65 17.15
N PHE A 169 -1.46 -10.80 16.17
CA PHE A 169 -1.48 -9.36 16.38
C PHE A 169 -2.81 -8.95 17.02
N PHE A 170 -2.76 -8.04 17.99
CA PHE A 170 -3.95 -7.65 18.75
C PHE A 170 -3.87 -6.21 19.26
N GLY A 171 -5.04 -5.59 19.43
CA GLY A 171 -5.18 -4.31 20.11
C GLY A 171 -4.74 -3.12 19.26
N ALA A 172 -4.18 -2.11 19.91
CA ALA A 172 -3.75 -0.87 19.28
C ALA A 172 -2.54 -1.06 18.35
N GLY A 173 -1.81 -2.16 18.47
CA GLY A 173 -0.74 -2.56 17.56
C GLY A 173 -1.19 -3.03 16.17
N GLY A 174 -2.48 -2.97 15.87
CA GLY A 174 -3.08 -3.61 14.71
C GLY A 174 -3.48 -5.05 15.00
N THR A 175 -4.37 -5.57 14.17
CA THR A 175 -4.98 -6.90 14.38
C THR A 175 -4.54 -7.92 13.34
N GLN A 176 -3.95 -7.45 12.24
CA GLN A 176 -3.58 -8.26 11.09
C GLN A 176 -2.31 -7.72 10.45
N ILE A 177 -1.51 -8.58 9.83
CA ILE A 177 -0.45 -8.14 8.92
C ILE A 177 -1.10 -7.49 7.69
N ALA A 178 -0.52 -6.38 7.21
CA ALA A 178 -0.97 -5.72 5.99
C ALA A 178 -1.01 -6.70 4.80
N THR A 179 -2.06 -6.68 3.99
CA THR A 179 -2.24 -7.55 2.81
C THR A 179 -2.02 -6.82 1.48
N PHE A 180 -1.57 -5.57 1.56
CA PHE A 180 -1.26 -4.70 0.44
C PHE A 180 0.10 -4.05 0.69
N PRO A 181 0.83 -3.64 -0.36
CA PRO A 181 2.12 -2.98 -0.20
C PRO A 181 1.92 -1.58 0.42
N PRO A 182 2.39 -1.33 1.65
CA PRO A 182 2.27 -0.02 2.30
C PRO A 182 3.24 1.04 1.75
N GLY A 183 4.24 0.64 0.95
CA GLY A 183 5.40 1.48 0.61
C GLY A 183 6.57 1.18 1.53
N GLY A 184 7.68 1.93 1.41
CA GLY A 184 8.82 1.83 2.33
C GLY A 184 8.67 2.79 3.50
N TYR A 185 9.52 2.64 4.52
CA TYR A 185 9.60 3.59 5.63
C TYR A 185 8.34 3.70 6.51
N HIS A 186 7.61 2.61 6.68
CA HIS A 186 6.50 2.51 7.64
C HIS A 186 6.86 1.56 8.78
N CYS A 187 5.93 1.38 9.73
CA CYS A 187 6.05 0.42 10.84
C CYS A 187 7.39 0.51 11.59
N THR A 188 7.94 1.73 11.70
CA THR A 188 9.24 2.07 12.30
C THR A 188 10.44 1.34 11.69
N ALA A 189 10.33 0.93 10.43
CA ALA A 189 11.31 0.13 9.70
C ALA A 189 11.68 0.80 8.37
N THR A 190 12.82 0.43 7.79
CA THR A 190 13.17 0.82 6.41
C THR A 190 12.43 -0.08 5.43
N TYR A 191 12.53 -1.39 5.64
CA TYR A 191 11.90 -2.40 4.82
C TYR A 191 10.57 -2.80 5.43
N THR A 192 9.52 -2.39 4.76
CA THR A 192 8.16 -2.55 5.24
C THR A 192 7.56 -3.83 4.66
N GLY A 193 7.01 -4.68 5.52
CA GLY A 193 6.48 -5.97 5.16
C GLY A 193 4.97 -6.01 4.95
N TRP A 194 4.51 -6.77 3.95
CA TRP A 194 3.10 -7.16 3.79
C TRP A 194 2.97 -8.62 3.32
N TYR A 195 1.83 -9.24 3.63
CA TYR A 195 1.47 -10.56 3.12
C TYR A 195 0.91 -10.43 1.70
N ALA A 196 1.64 -10.94 0.72
CA ALA A 196 1.27 -10.91 -0.69
C ALA A 196 0.40 -12.10 -1.06
N GLY A 197 -0.80 -12.18 -0.49
CA GLY A 197 -1.74 -13.25 -0.75
C GLY A 197 -3.12 -12.99 -0.18
N ALA A 198 -4.08 -13.84 -0.56
CA ALA A 198 -5.39 -13.84 0.05
C ALA A 198 -5.33 -14.45 1.45
N LEU A 199 -6.00 -13.84 2.41
CA LEU A 199 -6.16 -14.42 3.74
C LEU A 199 -7.03 -15.69 3.68
N PRO A 200 -6.77 -16.68 4.55
CA PRO A 200 -7.52 -17.92 4.57
C PRO A 200 -9.00 -17.72 4.90
N SER A 201 -9.85 -18.57 4.33
CA SER A 201 -11.24 -18.72 4.78
C SER A 201 -11.31 -19.36 6.17
N PHE A 202 -12.47 -19.30 6.81
CA PHE A 202 -12.69 -19.78 8.18
C PHE A 202 -12.14 -21.20 8.40
N SER A 203 -11.42 -21.38 9.51
CA SER A 203 -10.85 -22.67 9.95
C SER A 203 -9.82 -23.27 8.98
N ASN A 204 -9.28 -22.49 8.04
CA ASN A 204 -8.25 -22.93 7.11
C ASN A 204 -6.89 -22.28 7.39
N THR A 205 -5.86 -22.96 6.89
CA THR A 205 -4.48 -22.48 6.87
C THR A 205 -3.99 -22.38 5.45
N VAL A 206 -3.36 -21.27 5.12
CA VAL A 206 -2.72 -21.05 3.83
C VAL A 206 -1.29 -20.63 4.03
N THR A 207 -0.40 -21.17 3.20
CA THR A 207 0.98 -20.75 3.12
C THR A 207 1.10 -19.72 2.01
N GLY A 208 1.78 -18.61 2.27
CA GLY A 208 2.00 -17.57 1.28
C GLY A 208 3.25 -16.77 1.53
N ILE A 209 3.43 -15.75 0.70
CA ILE A 209 4.65 -14.97 0.67
C ILE A 209 4.47 -13.70 1.50
N MET A 210 5.38 -13.52 2.45
CA MET A 210 5.63 -12.22 3.04
C MET A 210 6.62 -11.47 2.14
N CYS A 211 6.24 -10.28 1.70
CA CYS A 211 7.03 -9.41 0.85
C CYS A 211 7.54 -8.21 1.63
N TYR A 212 8.72 -7.70 1.25
CA TYR A 212 9.30 -6.48 1.82
C TYR A 212 9.84 -5.55 0.74
N THR A 213 9.75 -4.26 1.04
CA THR A 213 10.17 -3.18 0.15
C THR A 213 10.76 -2.00 0.94
N PRO A 214 11.82 -1.36 0.43
CA PRO A 214 12.33 -0.10 0.99
C PRO A 214 11.64 1.14 0.39
N GLY A 215 10.70 1.00 -0.55
CA GLY A 215 10.08 2.19 -1.16
C GLY A 215 9.19 2.01 -2.40
N SER A 216 9.10 0.81 -2.97
CA SER A 216 8.22 0.51 -4.12
C SER A 216 7.08 -0.45 -3.75
N SER A 217 6.12 -0.68 -4.64
CA SER A 217 5.12 -1.75 -4.46
C SER A 217 5.64 -3.15 -4.83
N SER A 218 6.90 -3.25 -5.27
CA SER A 218 7.50 -4.52 -5.69
C SER A 218 8.00 -5.35 -4.51
N CYS A 219 7.77 -6.66 -4.58
CA CYS A 219 8.27 -7.64 -3.61
C CYS A 219 9.77 -7.88 -3.84
N THR A 220 10.62 -7.05 -3.23
CA THR A 220 12.09 -7.10 -3.45
C THR A 220 12.80 -8.14 -2.59
N LEU A 221 12.35 -8.31 -1.36
CA LEU A 221 12.76 -9.36 -0.44
C LEU A 221 11.52 -10.10 0.01
N TYR A 222 11.69 -11.37 0.39
CA TYR A 222 10.57 -12.18 0.80
C TYR A 222 10.98 -13.36 1.66
N ASN A 223 10.00 -13.88 2.39
CA ASN A 223 10.04 -15.21 2.99
C ASN A 223 8.65 -15.82 3.00
N THR A 224 8.58 -17.12 3.29
CA THR A 224 7.31 -17.85 3.30
C THR A 224 6.80 -17.96 4.74
N ILE A 225 5.51 -17.67 4.94
CA ILE A 225 4.83 -17.85 6.22
C ILE A 225 3.51 -18.61 6.02
N SER A 226 2.92 -19.10 7.10
CA SER A 226 1.57 -19.65 7.08
C SER A 226 0.62 -18.78 7.92
N VAL A 227 -0.60 -18.59 7.44
CA VAL A 227 -1.65 -17.83 8.11
C VAL A 227 -2.82 -18.77 8.35
N THR A 228 -3.44 -18.69 9.52
CA THR A 228 -4.65 -19.44 9.88
C THR A 228 -5.77 -18.52 10.28
N ASN A 229 -6.97 -18.77 9.76
CA ASN A 229 -8.17 -18.07 10.18
C ASN A 229 -8.85 -18.80 11.33
N CYS A 230 -8.90 -18.17 12.51
CA CYS A 230 -9.53 -18.70 13.72
C CYS A 230 -10.96 -18.18 13.94
N GLY A 231 -11.56 -17.58 12.91
CA GLY A 231 -12.88 -16.94 12.95
C GLY A 231 -12.80 -15.46 13.20
N THR A 232 -12.41 -15.06 14.41
CA THR A 232 -12.37 -13.65 14.83
C THR A 232 -10.98 -13.03 14.78
N PHE A 233 -9.94 -13.82 14.51
CA PHE A 233 -8.56 -13.38 14.41
C PHE A 233 -7.75 -14.33 13.52
N TYR A 234 -6.57 -13.87 13.13
CA TYR A 234 -5.59 -14.68 12.42
C TYR A 234 -4.42 -15.05 13.33
N VAL A 235 -3.88 -16.24 13.12
CA VAL A 235 -2.61 -16.68 13.71
C VAL A 235 -1.61 -16.90 12.58
N TYR A 236 -0.44 -16.29 12.74
CA TYR A 236 0.65 -16.31 11.79
C TYR A 236 1.76 -17.21 12.32
N ASN A 237 2.19 -18.20 11.54
CA ASN A 237 3.43 -18.91 11.78
C ASN A 237 4.56 -18.11 11.14
N LEU A 238 5.19 -17.23 11.93
CA LEU A 238 6.24 -16.34 11.48
C LEU A 238 7.60 -17.02 11.56
N ILE A 239 8.48 -16.61 10.65
CA ILE A 239 9.89 -16.99 10.65
C ILE A 239 10.73 -15.73 10.56
N ASP A 240 12.02 -15.84 10.86
CA ASP A 240 12.92 -14.70 10.71
C ASP A 240 12.89 -14.17 9.27
N PRO A 241 12.71 -12.85 9.08
CA PRO A 241 12.86 -12.25 7.76
C PRO A 241 14.31 -12.41 7.27
N PRO A 242 14.58 -12.22 5.97
CA PRO A 242 15.95 -12.17 5.46
C PRO A 242 16.82 -11.18 6.25
N ASN A 243 18.09 -11.50 6.49
CA ASN A 243 19.01 -10.64 7.23
C ASN A 243 19.42 -9.41 6.39
N TYR A 244 18.57 -8.39 6.37
CA TYR A 244 18.83 -7.07 5.80
C TYR A 244 18.45 -5.99 6.81
N SER A 245 19.00 -4.79 6.62
CA SER A 245 18.85 -3.68 7.56
C SER A 245 17.38 -3.26 7.72
N TYR A 246 16.82 -3.53 8.90
CA TYR A 246 15.57 -2.98 9.43
C TYR A 246 14.30 -3.42 8.68
N ILE A 247 14.02 -4.72 8.70
CA ILE A 247 12.80 -5.34 8.16
C ILE A 247 11.78 -5.57 9.27
N ARG A 248 10.50 -5.27 9.02
CA ARG A 248 9.41 -5.66 9.93
C ARG A 248 8.18 -6.25 9.24
N TYR A 249 7.49 -7.11 9.98
CA TYR A 249 6.10 -7.48 9.74
C TYR A 249 5.19 -6.33 10.20
N CYS A 250 4.51 -5.68 9.26
CA CYS A 250 3.72 -4.48 9.50
C CYS A 250 2.24 -4.81 9.56
N THR A 251 1.49 -4.06 10.36
CA THR A 251 0.12 -4.36 10.76
C THR A 251 -0.87 -3.27 10.38
N VAL A 252 -2.15 -3.65 10.33
CA VAL A 252 -3.32 -2.79 10.10
C VAL A 252 -4.36 -2.95 11.20
#